data_AF-A0A1D1VYS0-F1
#
_entry.id   AF-A0A1D1VYS0-F1
#
_cell.length_a   1.000
_cell.length_b   1.000
_cell.length_c   1.000
_cell.angle_alpha   90.00
_cell.angle_beta   90.00
_cell.angle_gamma   90.00
#
_symmetry.space_group_name_H-M   'P 1'
#
loop_
_entity.id
_entity.type
_entity.pdbx_description
1 polymer ?
#
loop_
_entity_poly.entity_id
_entity_poly.type
_entity_poly.pdbx_seq_one_letter_code
_entity_poly.pdbx_strand_id
1 'polypeptide(L)'
;MIPWKNEKELVWDVTVVDALAKSYVGKTSEKVRAAAEDAEERKIQKYQGIASQYLFVPLGFETSGSWGPAATELINAIGKKLVEFSFETRSLRYFKQRWSLDIQRGNAFCAMGTAKETKGLEEIFYVLNLGKGRTVST
;
A
#
# COMPACT_ATOMS: atom_id res chain seq x y z
N MET A 1 13.38 -25.59 -2.85
CA MET A 1 13.47 -24.17 -2.45
C MET A 1 14.23 -24.15 -1.10
N ILE A 2 14.53 -22.99 -0.50
CA ILE A 2 15.28 -22.92 0.78
C ILE A 2 14.28 -22.77 1.93
N PRO A 3 14.29 -23.65 2.95
CA PRO A 3 13.41 -23.52 4.10
C PRO A 3 13.58 -22.20 4.85
N TRP A 4 12.47 -21.60 5.29
CA TRP A 4 12.47 -20.35 6.05
C TRP A 4 12.43 -20.60 7.55
N LYS A 5 11.46 -21.39 8.02
CA LYS A 5 11.25 -21.72 9.44
C LYS A 5 10.57 -23.07 9.54
N ASN A 6 10.99 -23.89 10.50
CA ASN A 6 10.43 -25.23 10.76
C ASN A 6 10.39 -26.11 9.50
N GLU A 7 11.48 -26.10 8.72
CA GLU A 7 11.62 -26.84 7.45
C GLU A 7 10.62 -26.45 6.34
N LYS A 8 9.72 -25.50 6.62
CA LYS A 8 8.74 -25.00 5.65
C LYS A 8 9.31 -23.85 4.86
N GLU A 9 9.03 -23.89 3.57
CA GLU A 9 9.31 -22.81 2.63
C GLU A 9 8.30 -21.67 2.86
N LEU A 10 8.78 -20.43 2.74
CA LEU A 10 7.95 -19.23 2.89
C LEU A 10 7.17 -18.98 1.60
N VAL A 11 5.85 -18.86 1.73
CA VAL A 11 4.96 -18.41 0.66
C VAL A 11 4.21 -17.19 1.17
N TRP A 12 4.17 -16.12 0.37
CA TRP A 12 3.46 -14.91 0.72
C TRP A 12 2.49 -14.48 -0.35
N ASP A 13 1.46 -13.74 0.05
CA ASP A 13 0.57 -13.07 -0.87
C ASP A 13 0.32 -11.64 -0.37
N VAL A 14 0.50 -10.67 -1.25
CA VAL A 14 0.41 -9.24 -0.94
C VAL A 14 -0.98 -8.73 -1.28
N THR A 15 -1.56 -7.94 -0.39
CA THR A 15 -2.82 -7.23 -0.64
C THR A 15 -2.74 -5.82 -0.08
N VAL A 16 -3.16 -4.85 -0.89
CA VAL A 16 -3.27 -3.44 -0.48
C VAL A 16 -4.75 -3.08 -0.51
N VAL A 17 -5.31 -2.63 0.62
CA VAL A 17 -6.73 -2.32 0.78
C VAL A 17 -6.95 -0.83 1.02
N ASP A 18 -8.05 -0.31 0.49
CA ASP A 18 -8.45 1.07 0.73
C ASP A 18 -9.11 1.20 2.10
N ALA A 19 -8.38 1.79 3.06
CA ALA A 19 -8.88 2.02 4.42
C ALA A 19 -10.03 3.03 4.48
N LEU A 20 -10.21 3.85 3.44
CA LEU A 20 -11.26 4.87 3.34
C LEU A 20 -12.52 4.35 2.63
N ALA A 21 -12.49 3.14 2.10
CA ALA A 21 -13.67 2.55 1.48
C ALA A 21 -14.81 2.41 2.50
N LYS A 22 -16.06 2.61 2.04
CA LYS A 22 -17.26 2.55 2.89
C LYS A 22 -17.39 1.27 3.71
N SER A 23 -16.88 0.15 3.19
CA SER A 23 -16.87 -1.15 3.87
C SER A 23 -15.87 -1.23 5.03
N TYR A 24 -14.85 -0.38 5.07
CA TYR A 24 -13.79 -0.38 6.09
C TYR A 24 -13.87 0.81 7.04
N VAL A 25 -14.38 1.96 6.58
CA VAL A 25 -14.30 3.24 7.28
C VAL A 25 -14.76 3.18 8.74
N GLY A 26 -15.82 2.41 9.04
CA GLY A 26 -16.29 2.26 10.43
C GLY A 26 -15.29 1.55 11.35
N LYS A 27 -14.58 0.53 10.84
CA LYS A 27 -13.54 -0.17 11.62
C LYS A 27 -12.24 0.64 11.66
N THR A 28 -11.84 1.22 10.53
CA THR A 28 -10.57 1.95 10.42
C THR A 28 -10.58 3.30 11.14
N SER A 29 -11.75 3.89 11.39
CA SER A 29 -11.87 5.08 12.24
C SER A 29 -11.60 4.81 13.71
N GLU A 30 -11.84 3.59 14.18
CA GLU A 30 -11.71 3.21 15.59
C GLU A 30 -10.37 2.53 15.88
N LYS A 31 -9.84 1.80 14.89
CA LYS A 31 -8.64 0.99 15.03
C LYS A 31 -7.72 1.20 13.83
N VAL A 32 -6.51 1.67 14.13
CA VAL A 32 -5.42 1.74 13.15
C VAL A 32 -5.23 0.36 12.51
N ARG A 33 -4.89 0.33 11.20
CA ARG A 33 -4.59 -0.87 10.42
C ARG A 33 -5.70 -1.94 10.37
N ALA A 34 -6.92 -1.62 10.78
CA ALA A 34 -8.02 -2.59 10.84
C ALA A 34 -8.32 -3.21 9.47
N ALA A 35 -8.22 -2.45 8.38
CA ALA A 35 -8.47 -2.99 7.06
C ALA A 35 -7.35 -3.96 6.63
N ALA A 36 -6.10 -3.64 6.96
CA ALA A 36 -4.96 -4.53 6.68
C ALA A 36 -5.07 -5.84 7.47
N GLU A 37 -5.44 -5.78 8.75
CA GLU A 37 -5.69 -6.97 9.58
C GLU A 37 -6.81 -7.85 9.00
N ASP A 38 -7.97 -7.27 8.67
CA ASP A 38 -9.07 -7.99 8.01
C ASP A 38 -8.64 -8.61 6.66
N ALA A 39 -7.72 -7.95 5.94
CA ALA A 39 -7.19 -8.47 4.69
C ALA A 39 -6.28 -9.68 4.91
N GLU A 40 -5.44 -9.65 5.96
CA GLU A 40 -4.59 -10.78 6.34
C GLU A 40 -5.43 -11.99 6.75
N GLU A 41 -6.45 -11.80 7.59
CA GLU A 41 -7.35 -12.88 8.03
C GLU A 41 -8.05 -13.56 6.85
N ARG A 42 -8.56 -12.77 5.90
CA ARG A 42 -9.20 -13.32 4.69
C ARG A 42 -8.22 -14.12 3.83
N LYS A 43 -6.97 -13.69 3.72
CA LYS A 43 -5.93 -14.44 2.99
C LYS A 43 -5.58 -15.73 3.72
N ILE A 44 -5.46 -15.71 5.05
CA ILE A 44 -5.27 -16.94 5.84
C ILE A 44 -6.40 -17.93 5.57
N GLN A 45 -7.66 -17.47 5.64
CA GLN A 45 -8.83 -18.29 5.33
C GLN A 45 -8.81 -18.84 3.90
N LYS A 46 -8.49 -18.00 2.90
CA LYS A 46 -8.40 -18.40 1.49
C LYS A 46 -7.35 -19.49 1.26
N TYR A 47 -6.23 -19.43 1.96
CA TYR A 47 -5.07 -20.30 1.73
C TYR A 47 -4.88 -21.36 2.83
N GLN A 48 -5.92 -21.69 3.59
CA GLN A 48 -5.85 -22.73 4.65
C GLN A 48 -5.32 -24.07 4.11
N GLY A 49 -5.64 -24.43 2.86
CA GLY A 49 -5.22 -25.69 2.26
C GLY A 49 -3.72 -25.84 2.01
N ILE A 50 -2.97 -24.73 1.91
CA ILE A 50 -1.51 -24.77 1.66
C ILE A 50 -0.67 -24.67 2.94
N ALA A 51 -1.30 -24.35 4.07
CA ALA A 51 -0.61 -24.18 5.36
C ALA A 51 0.03 -25.48 5.89
N SER A 52 -0.45 -26.64 5.43
CA SER A 52 0.13 -27.95 5.77
C SER A 52 1.54 -28.11 5.19
N GLN A 53 1.76 -27.66 3.95
CA GLN A 53 3.01 -27.81 3.20
C GLN A 53 3.93 -26.60 3.32
N TYR A 54 3.36 -25.40 3.38
CA TYR A 54 4.10 -24.14 3.33
C TYR A 54 3.88 -23.29 4.58
N LEU A 55 4.83 -22.42 4.88
CA LEU A 55 4.61 -21.31 5.80
C LEU A 55 3.99 -20.17 5.00
N PHE A 56 2.66 -20.13 4.97
CA PHE A 56 1.94 -19.03 4.34
C PHE A 56 1.91 -17.80 5.25
N VAL A 57 2.30 -16.64 4.72
CA VAL A 57 2.21 -15.34 5.41
C VAL A 57 1.46 -14.34 4.53
N PRO A 58 0.28 -13.86 4.93
CA PRO A 58 -0.39 -12.79 4.22
C PRO A 58 0.29 -11.45 4.51
N LEU A 59 0.49 -10.63 3.49
CA LEU A 59 1.02 -9.28 3.65
C LEU A 59 -0.08 -8.25 3.37
N GLY A 60 -0.77 -7.82 4.42
CA GLY A 60 -1.82 -6.81 4.34
C GLY A 60 -1.28 -5.41 4.53
N PHE A 61 -1.69 -4.49 3.64
CA PHE A 61 -1.33 -3.07 3.71
C PHE A 61 -2.57 -2.20 3.47
N GLU A 62 -2.60 -1.03 4.07
CA GLU A 62 -3.57 0.01 3.72
C GLU A 62 -2.96 0.97 2.68
N THR A 63 -3.78 1.51 1.79
CA THR A 63 -3.37 2.56 0.83
C THR A 63 -2.78 3.80 1.53
N SER A 64 -3.23 4.09 2.75
CA SER A 64 -2.73 5.14 3.63
C SER A 64 -1.34 4.86 4.22
N GLY A 65 -0.80 3.64 4.07
CA GLY A 65 0.55 3.26 4.48
C GLY A 65 0.62 2.42 5.76
N SER A 66 -0.50 2.06 6.38
CA SER A 66 -0.52 1.13 7.54
C SER A 66 -0.23 -0.31 7.11
N TRP A 67 0.48 -1.06 7.95
CA TRP A 67 0.85 -2.45 7.67
C TRP A 67 0.16 -3.37 8.68
N GLY A 68 -0.34 -4.50 8.20
CA GLY A 68 -0.90 -5.53 9.06
C GLY A 68 0.17 -6.19 9.94
N PRO A 69 -0.25 -6.90 11.00
CA PRO A 69 0.66 -7.56 11.93
C PRO A 69 1.54 -8.61 11.26
N ALA A 70 0.99 -9.46 10.38
CA ALA A 70 1.78 -10.49 9.70
C ALA A 70 2.79 -9.88 8.72
N ALA A 71 2.38 -8.84 7.97
CA ALA A 71 3.29 -8.06 7.14
C ALA A 71 4.44 -7.44 7.94
N THR A 72 4.10 -6.80 9.06
CA THR A 72 5.07 -6.15 9.95
C THR A 72 6.07 -7.16 10.52
N GLU A 73 5.60 -8.31 11.00
CA GLU A 73 6.45 -9.35 11.57
C GLU A 73 7.43 -9.90 10.52
N LEU A 74 6.94 -10.26 9.34
CA LEU A 74 7.79 -10.86 8.31
C LEU A 74 8.82 -9.86 7.76
N ILE A 75 8.41 -8.63 7.46
CA ILE A 75 9.33 -7.61 6.94
C ILE A 75 10.39 -7.26 8.00
N ASN A 76 10.04 -7.24 9.28
CA ASN A 76 11.02 -7.08 10.36
C ASN A 76 11.98 -8.28 10.42
N ALA A 77 11.49 -9.51 10.29
CA ALA A 77 12.32 -10.72 10.31
C ALA A 77 13.31 -10.74 9.14
N ILE A 78 12.85 -10.40 7.92
CA ILE A 78 13.70 -10.28 6.74
C ILE A 78 14.73 -9.16 6.93
N GLY A 79 14.29 -7.98 7.37
CA GLY A 79 15.21 -6.86 7.52
C GLY A 79 16.25 -7.07 8.63
N LYS A 80 15.95 -7.83 9.69
CA LYS A 80 16.96 -8.28 10.66
C LYS A 80 18.03 -9.15 10.01
N LYS A 81 17.63 -10.15 9.20
CA LYS A 81 18.56 -10.97 8.42
C LYS A 81 19.38 -10.15 7.44
N LEU A 82 18.80 -9.12 6.82
CA LEU A 82 19.52 -8.20 5.94
C LEU A 82 20.60 -7.42 6.71
N VAL A 83 20.31 -6.93 7.92
CA VAL A 83 21.29 -6.25 8.77
C VAL A 83 22.44 -7.19 9.13
N GLU A 84 22.14 -8.43 9.51
CA GLU A 84 23.15 -9.45 9.82
C GLU A 84 24.03 -9.79 8.61
N PHE A 85 23.42 -9.92 7.43
CA PHE A 85 24.14 -10.26 6.19
C PHE A 85 25.00 -9.10 5.67
N SER A 86 24.49 -7.87 5.70
CA SER A 86 25.16 -6.71 5.10
C SER A 86 26.07 -5.94 6.07
N PHE A 87 26.00 -6.24 7.37
CA PHE A 87 26.64 -5.48 8.46
C PHE A 87 26.28 -3.98 8.47
N GLU A 88 25.16 -3.60 7.85
CA GLU A 88 24.67 -2.22 7.79
C GLU A 88 23.41 -2.10 8.64
N THR A 89 23.50 -1.36 9.74
CA THR A 89 22.43 -1.25 10.73
C THR A 89 21.18 -0.55 10.18
N ARG A 90 21.31 0.23 9.10
CA ARG A 90 20.20 0.92 8.44
C ARG A 90 19.49 0.07 7.38
N SER A 91 19.97 -1.14 7.07
CA SER A 91 19.38 -2.00 6.02
C SER A 91 17.90 -2.25 6.23
N LEU A 92 17.45 -2.50 7.47
CA LEU A 92 16.02 -2.66 7.79
C LEU A 92 15.21 -1.39 7.46
N ARG A 93 15.75 -0.20 7.75
CA ARG A 93 15.06 1.07 7.48
C ARG A 93 14.94 1.31 5.98
N TYR A 94 16.01 1.10 5.22
CA TYR A 94 15.97 1.22 3.77
C TYR A 94 15.03 0.22 3.13
N PHE A 95 15.01 -1.02 3.63
CA PHE A 95 14.09 -2.06 3.18
C PHE A 95 12.63 -1.65 3.40
N LYS A 96 12.28 -1.18 4.61
CA LYS A 96 10.93 -0.68 4.90
C LYS A 96 10.55 0.50 4.03
N GLN A 97 11.46 1.47 3.85
CA GLN A 97 11.23 2.63 3.00
C GLN A 97 10.96 2.20 1.56
N ARG A 98 11.67 1.19 1.05
CA ARG A 98 11.45 0.68 -0.30
C ARG A 98 10.05 0.09 -0.46
N TRP A 99 9.60 -0.72 0.49
CA TRP A 99 8.22 -1.22 0.53
C TRP A 99 7.20 -0.10 0.52
N SER A 100 7.37 0.91 1.40
CA SER A 100 6.46 2.06 1.44
C SER A 100 6.39 2.81 0.11
N LEU A 101 7.54 3.02 -0.55
CA LEU A 101 7.60 3.69 -1.85
C LEU A 101 6.92 2.88 -2.96
N ASP A 102 7.15 1.57 -2.99
CA ASP A 102 6.57 0.71 -4.03
C ASP A 102 5.04 0.58 -3.85
N ILE A 103 4.52 0.56 -2.61
CA ILE A 103 3.08 0.65 -2.34
C ILE A 103 2.51 1.99 -2.84
N GLN A 104 3.15 3.11 -2.52
CA GLN A 104 2.63 4.43 -2.93
C GLN A 104 2.70 4.63 -4.45
N ARG A 105 3.71 4.07 -5.13
CA ARG A 105 3.75 4.03 -6.61
C ARG A 105 2.58 3.25 -7.19
N GLY A 106 2.27 2.09 -6.62
CA GLY A 106 1.09 1.30 -7.02
C GLY A 106 -0.20 2.06 -6.81
N ASN A 107 -0.37 2.70 -5.64
CA ASN A 107 -1.54 3.51 -5.33
C ASN A 107 -1.70 4.68 -6.32
N ALA A 108 -0.61 5.39 -6.63
CA ALA A 108 -0.63 6.48 -7.60
C ALA A 108 -1.04 5.99 -9.00
N PHE A 109 -0.54 4.83 -9.43
CA PHE A 109 -0.94 4.22 -10.69
C PHE A 109 -2.44 3.89 -10.74
N CYS A 110 -2.99 3.30 -9.66
CA CYS A 110 -4.42 3.03 -9.55
C CYS A 110 -5.27 4.31 -9.61
N ALA A 111 -4.83 5.37 -8.92
CA ALA A 111 -5.54 6.66 -8.91
C ALA A 111 -5.52 7.31 -10.30
N MET A 112 -4.33 7.37 -10.94
CA MET A 112 -4.18 7.91 -12.30
C MET A 112 -4.98 7.11 -13.33
N GLY A 113 -5.07 5.78 -13.19
CA GLY A 113 -5.90 4.94 -14.07
C GLY A 113 -7.41 5.12 -13.88
N THR A 114 -7.84 5.73 -12.77
CA THR A 114 -9.26 6.04 -12.49
C THR A 114 -9.63 7.46 -12.93
N ALA A 115 -8.67 8.37 -12.98
CA ALA A 115 -8.89 9.73 -13.45
C ALA A 115 -9.26 9.73 -14.94
N LYS A 116 -10.41 10.31 -15.28
CA LYS A 116 -10.72 10.61 -16.69
C LYS A 116 -9.74 11.67 -17.19
N GLU A 117 -9.38 11.62 -18.47
CA GLU A 117 -8.77 12.79 -19.11
C GLU A 117 -9.74 13.95 -18.99
N THR A 118 -9.48 14.84 -18.05
CA THR A 118 -10.16 16.12 -17.95
C THR A 118 -9.51 17.05 -18.95
N LYS A 119 -10.31 17.70 -19.81
CA LYS A 119 -9.83 18.88 -20.54
C LYS A 119 -9.17 19.80 -19.50
N GLY A 120 -7.98 20.32 -19.81
CA GLY A 120 -7.29 21.26 -18.93
C GLY A 120 -8.21 22.42 -18.55
N LEU A 121 -7.85 23.17 -17.51
CA LEU A 121 -8.56 24.40 -17.10
C LEU A 121 -8.41 25.54 -18.13
N GLU A 122 -8.35 25.22 -19.42
CA GLU A 122 -8.36 26.12 -20.58
C GLU A 122 -9.49 27.15 -20.47
N GLU A 123 -10.63 26.75 -19.91
CA GLU A 123 -11.81 27.59 -19.65
C GLU A 123 -11.51 28.76 -18.68
N ILE A 124 -10.55 28.64 -17.76
CA ILE A 124 -10.15 29.73 -16.85
C ILE A 124 -9.50 30.88 -17.63
N PHE A 125 -8.77 30.60 -18.72
CA PHE A 125 -8.16 31.66 -19.53
C PHE A 125 -9.21 32.52 -20.26
N TYR A 126 -10.39 31.97 -20.56
CA TYR A 126 -11.49 32.75 -21.13
C TYR A 126 -12.10 33.72 -20.09
N VAL A 127 -12.20 33.31 -18.82
CA VAL A 127 -12.71 34.17 -17.74
C VAL A 127 -11.74 35.34 -17.45
N LEU A 128 -10.43 35.10 -17.49
CA LEU A 128 -9.42 36.14 -17.28
C LEU A 128 -9.33 37.16 -18.42
N ASN A 129 -9.65 36.76 -19.66
CA ASN A 129 -9.68 37.66 -20.81
C ASN A 129 -10.91 38.59 -20.83
N LEU A 130 -12.05 38.16 -20.27
CA LEU A 130 -13.25 39.01 -20.15
C LEU A 130 -13.04 40.20 -19.20
N GLY A 131 -12.10 40.11 -18.26
CA GLY A 131 -11.75 41.20 -17.35
C GLY A 131 -10.89 42.31 -17.96
N LYS A 132 -10.26 42.08 -19.12
CA LYS A 132 -9.36 43.05 -19.78
C LYS A 132 -9.99 43.83 -20.95
N GLY A 133 -11.25 43.55 -21.29
CA GLY A 133 -11.91 44.08 -22.50
C GLY A 133 -12.85 45.26 -22.33
N ARG A 134 -12.99 45.88 -21.14
CA ARG A 134 -13.84 47.07 -20.96
C ARG A 134 -13.03 48.37 -20.98
N THR A 135 -12.47 48.71 -22.14
CA THR A 135 -12.24 50.11 -22.50
C THR A 135 -13.50 50.64 -23.18
N VAL A 136 -14.25 51.46 -22.45
CA VAL A 136 -15.42 52.17 -22.98
C VAL A 136 -14.91 53.23 -23.96
N SER A 137 -15.33 53.12 -25.22
CA SER A 137 -15.26 54.20 -26.20
C SER A 137 -16.67 54.78 -26.37
N THR A 138 -16.90 55.98 -25.85
CA THR A 138 -17.41 57.16 -26.59
C THR A 138 -17.22 58.38 -25.71
#